data_AF-E4WRK4-F1
#
_entry.id   AF-E4WRK4-F1
#
_cell.length_a   1.000
_cell.length_b   1.000
_cell.length_c   1.000
_cell.angle_alpha   90.00
_cell.angle_beta   90.00
_cell.angle_gamma   90.00
#
_symmetry.space_group_name_H-M   'P 1'
#
loop_
_entity.id
_entity.type
_entity.pdbx_description
1 polymer ?
#
loop_
_entity_poly.entity_id
_entity_poly.type
_entity_poly.pdbx_seq_one_letter_code
_entity_poly.pdbx_strand_id
1 'polypeptide(L)'
;MFLFRHFFCNVSQLSLSGRKKFEILTTADAEKIARQAEEREKLKPVESDVVDPISDIEIIAGETIIDRKSTFQPFYAKVNTVADALRFREKLLQNRKIASATHNMFVYKVSENGIVKSDADEDGESGAEGRMLHLVDITGAVDIAVIVTRWYGGIHLGGDRWKHINNCLRQILEDNGQINRSKKP
;
A
#
# COMPACT_ATOMS: atom_id res chain seq x y z
N MET A 1 30.82 31.64 -27.49
CA MET A 1 30.36 32.03 -26.13
C MET A 1 29.30 31.01 -25.74
N PHE A 2 29.53 29.94 -24.98
CA PHE A 2 30.49 29.64 -23.92
C PHE A 2 31.18 28.27 -24.14
N LEU A 3 32.41 28.19 -23.61
CA LEU A 3 33.36 27.07 -23.65
C LEU A 3 32.86 25.81 -22.92
N PHE A 4 32.91 24.66 -23.59
CA PHE A 4 33.03 23.35 -22.95
C PHE A 4 34.47 23.19 -22.44
N ARG A 5 34.65 23.13 -21.12
CA ARG A 5 35.94 22.78 -20.50
C ARG A 5 35.73 21.88 -19.29
N HIS A 6 36.49 20.77 -19.31
CA HIS A 6 36.99 19.99 -18.17
C HIS A 6 36.08 18.92 -17.56
N PHE A 7 36.09 17.74 -18.20
CA PHE A 7 36.05 16.47 -17.48
C PHE A 7 37.46 15.85 -17.52
N PHE A 8 38.25 16.14 -16.50
CA PHE A 8 39.44 15.38 -16.14
C PHE A 8 39.57 15.46 -14.62
N CYS A 9 39.18 14.40 -13.92
CA CYS A 9 39.68 14.16 -12.56
C CYS A 9 39.51 12.69 -12.15
N ASN A 10 40.66 12.09 -11.82
CA ASN A 10 40.90 10.96 -10.93
C ASN A 10 40.30 9.58 -11.24
N VAL A 11 41.11 8.76 -11.91
CA VAL A 11 41.21 7.33 -11.59
C VAL A 11 42.56 7.12 -10.92
N SER A 12 42.58 7.11 -9.59
CA SER A 12 43.73 6.70 -8.79
C SER A 12 43.46 5.32 -8.19
N GLN A 13 44.32 4.38 -8.56
CA GLN A 13 44.67 3.13 -7.86
C GLN A 13 43.54 2.13 -7.59
N LEU A 14 43.43 1.14 -8.49
CA LEU A 14 43.26 -0.24 -8.05
C LEU A 14 44.29 -1.15 -8.71
N SER A 15 44.95 -1.89 -7.82
CA SER A 15 45.97 -2.91 -8.04
C SER A 15 45.57 -3.96 -9.08
N LEU A 16 46.53 -4.32 -9.91
CA LEU A 16 46.47 -5.37 -10.93
C LEU A 16 46.45 -6.76 -10.28
N SER A 17 45.35 -7.49 -10.43
CA SER A 17 45.38 -8.95 -10.54
C SER A 17 44.32 -9.40 -11.54
N GLY A 18 44.77 -10.01 -12.64
CA GLY A 18 43.92 -10.47 -13.74
C GLY A 18 44.13 -9.66 -15.01
N ARG A 19 45.01 -10.14 -15.90
CA ARG A 19 45.19 -9.59 -17.25
C ARG A 19 43.86 -9.70 -18.01
N LYS A 20 43.04 -8.66 -18.00
CA LYS A 20 42.02 -8.46 -19.03
C LYS A 20 42.68 -7.76 -20.20
N LYS A 21 42.69 -8.45 -21.34
CA LYS A 21 43.12 -7.94 -22.65
C LYS A 21 42.32 -6.65 -22.90
N PHE A 22 42.98 -5.50 -22.88
CA PHE A 22 42.35 -4.23 -23.25
C PHE A 22 42.23 -4.24 -24.78
N GLU A 23 41.07 -4.62 -25.30
CA GLU A 23 40.73 -4.36 -26.70
C GLU A 23 40.62 -2.85 -26.87
N ILE A 24 41.43 -2.31 -27.78
CA ILE A 24 41.37 -0.90 -28.16
C ILE A 24 40.05 -0.74 -28.91
N LEU A 25 39.04 -0.19 -28.23
CA LEU A 25 37.76 0.15 -28.82
C LEU A 25 38.01 1.04 -30.05
N THR A 26 37.60 0.56 -31.22
CA THR A 26 37.71 1.34 -32.44
C THR A 26 36.70 2.48 -32.41
N THR A 27 36.92 3.52 -33.21
CA THR A 27 35.94 4.62 -33.35
C THR A 27 34.56 4.10 -33.78
N ALA A 28 34.53 3.04 -34.59
CA ALA A 28 33.30 2.36 -34.99
C ALA A 28 32.57 1.67 -33.83
N ASP A 29 33.31 1.09 -32.86
CA ASP A 29 32.71 0.46 -31.68
C ASP A 29 32.14 1.52 -30.73
N ALA A 30 32.83 2.66 -30.57
CA ALA A 30 32.35 3.79 -29.79
C ALA A 30 31.07 4.41 -30.38
N GLU A 31 31.01 4.57 -31.70
CA GLU A 31 29.82 5.08 -32.41
C GLU A 31 28.62 4.14 -32.29
N LYS A 32 28.85 2.82 -32.31
CA LYS A 32 27.80 1.81 -32.15
C LYS A 32 27.21 1.82 -30.73
N ILE A 33 28.07 1.98 -29.71
CA ILE A 33 27.65 2.11 -28.32
C ILE A 33 26.84 3.40 -28.11
N ALA A 34 27.27 4.52 -28.72
CA ALA A 34 26.55 5.78 -28.66
C ALA A 34 25.15 5.70 -29.31
N ARG A 35 25.04 5.06 -30.48
CA ARG A 35 23.74 4.82 -31.15
C ARG A 35 22.82 3.93 -30.32
N GLN A 36 23.35 2.86 -29.72
CA GLN A 36 22.58 2.00 -28.82
C GLN A 36 22.13 2.72 -27.55
N ALA A 37 22.93 3.64 -27.01
CA ALA A 37 22.56 4.44 -25.85
C ALA A 37 21.42 5.43 -26.18
N GLU A 38 21.47 6.10 -27.33
CA GLU A 38 20.38 6.99 -27.79
C GLU A 38 19.09 6.22 -28.08
N GLU A 39 19.17 5.03 -28.67
CA GLU A 39 18.01 4.19 -28.96
C GLU A 39 17.38 3.64 -27.67
N ARG A 40 18.20 3.32 -26.65
CA ARG A 40 17.76 2.91 -25.31
C ARG A 40 17.19 4.07 -24.49
N GLU A 41 17.60 5.31 -24.77
CA GLU A 41 17.00 6.51 -24.22
C GLU A 41 15.64 6.84 -24.86
N LYS A 42 15.46 6.53 -26.15
CA LYS A 42 14.15 6.59 -26.84
C LYS A 42 13.19 5.48 -26.43
N LEU A 43 13.70 4.41 -25.82
CA LEU A 43 12.94 3.32 -25.19
C LEU A 43 12.68 3.56 -23.70
N LYS A 44 12.96 4.77 -23.16
CA LYS A 44 12.39 5.16 -21.86
C LYS A 44 10.88 4.90 -21.93
N PRO A 45 10.28 4.26 -20.91
CA PRO A 45 8.85 4.04 -20.90
C PRO A 45 8.18 5.36 -21.22
N VAL A 46 7.33 5.36 -22.25
CA VAL A 46 6.48 6.50 -22.54
C VAL A 46 5.84 6.83 -21.20
N GLU A 47 6.13 8.02 -20.69
CA GLU A 47 5.37 8.67 -19.64
C GLU A 47 4.01 8.97 -20.29
N SER A 48 3.28 7.89 -20.55
CA SER A 48 1.92 7.92 -21.02
C SER A 48 1.20 8.72 -19.98
N ASP A 49 0.37 9.65 -20.41
CA ASP A 49 -0.63 10.30 -19.59
C ASP A 49 -1.56 9.23 -18.97
N VAL A 50 -1.05 8.46 -18.00
CA VAL A 50 -1.82 7.60 -17.13
C VAL A 50 -2.58 8.60 -16.29
N VAL A 51 -3.80 8.88 -16.71
CA VAL A 51 -4.83 9.35 -15.79
C VAL A 51 -4.86 8.29 -14.69
N ASP A 52 -4.24 8.60 -13.56
CA ASP A 52 -3.95 7.67 -12.48
C ASP A 52 -5.30 7.06 -12.03
N PRO A 53 -5.58 5.75 -12.25
CA PRO A 53 -6.89 5.14 -11.96
C PRO A 53 -7.24 5.09 -10.46
N ILE A 54 -6.43 5.72 -9.62
CA ILE A 54 -6.54 5.82 -8.16
C ILE A 54 -7.64 6.84 -7.76
N SER A 55 -8.16 7.65 -8.71
CA SER A 55 -9.00 8.82 -8.42
C SER A 55 -10.36 8.53 -7.78
N ASP A 56 -10.94 7.33 -7.92
CA ASP A 56 -12.40 7.20 -7.71
C ASP A 56 -12.82 6.54 -6.39
N ILE A 57 -11.89 5.93 -5.64
CA ILE A 57 -12.24 5.33 -4.34
C ILE A 57 -12.28 6.42 -3.27
N GLU A 58 -13.48 6.74 -2.79
CA GLU A 58 -13.69 7.59 -1.63
C GLU A 58 -13.32 6.84 -0.34
N ILE A 59 -12.41 7.42 0.43
CA ILE A 59 -11.95 6.87 1.70
C ILE A 59 -12.56 7.70 2.82
N ILE A 60 -13.31 7.03 3.68
CA ILE A 60 -13.95 7.62 4.86
C ILE A 60 -13.14 7.22 6.09
N ALA A 61 -12.63 8.20 6.82
CA ALA A 61 -11.97 7.97 8.11
C ALA A 61 -13.00 8.01 9.24
N GLY A 62 -12.99 6.99 10.10
CA GLY A 62 -13.86 6.95 11.27
C GLY A 62 -13.24 7.55 12.53
N GLU A 63 -14.01 7.49 13.61
CA GLU A 63 -13.60 8.00 14.92
C GLU A 63 -12.36 7.27 15.45
N THR A 64 -11.49 8.03 16.11
CA THR A 64 -10.26 7.52 16.70
C THR A 64 -10.48 7.11 18.14
N ILE A 65 -10.07 5.88 18.50
CA ILE A 65 -10.05 5.40 19.88
C ILE A 65 -8.62 5.47 20.42
N ILE A 66 -8.46 6.02 21.63
CA ILE A 66 -7.16 6.12 22.30
C ILE A 66 -7.22 5.38 23.65
N ASP A 67 -6.31 4.44 23.87
CA ASP A 67 -6.14 3.72 25.14
C ASP A 67 -4.64 3.53 25.43
N ARG A 68 -4.19 3.99 26.61
CA ARG A 68 -2.80 3.85 27.08
C ARG A 68 -1.79 4.22 25.99
N LYS A 69 -1.99 5.41 25.38
CA LYS A 69 -1.22 6.00 24.27
C LYS A 69 -1.28 5.23 22.94
N SER A 70 -1.88 4.04 22.91
CA SER A 70 -2.16 3.36 21.65
C SER A 70 -3.36 4.04 20.99
N THR A 71 -3.27 4.24 19.68
CA THR A 71 -4.30 4.90 18.90
C THR A 71 -4.83 3.92 17.86
N PHE A 72 -6.15 3.88 17.69
CA PHE A 72 -6.85 3.04 16.73
C PHE A 72 -7.72 3.92 15.86
N GLN A 73 -7.60 3.77 14.54
CA GLN A 73 -8.43 4.50 13.59
C GLN A 73 -8.89 3.59 12.45
N PRO A 74 -10.19 3.47 12.20
CA PRO A 74 -10.71 2.76 11.05
C PRO A 74 -10.78 3.67 9.82
N PHE A 75 -10.57 3.08 8.65
CA PHE A 75 -10.75 3.67 7.33
C PHE A 75 -11.63 2.73 6.51
N TYR A 76 -12.63 3.27 5.83
CA TYR A 76 -13.64 2.54 5.10
C TYR A 76 -13.70 3.03 3.66
N ALA A 77 -14.00 2.10 2.74
CA ALA A 77 -14.43 2.42 1.40
C ALA A 77 -15.53 1.46 0.95
N LYS A 78 -16.48 1.99 0.17
CA LYS A 78 -17.41 1.16 -0.60
C LYS A 78 -16.66 0.61 -1.82
N VAL A 79 -16.74 -0.70 -2.04
CA VAL A 79 -15.99 -1.38 -3.12
C VAL A 79 -16.86 -2.47 -3.72
N ASN A 80 -16.75 -2.69 -5.04
CA ASN A 80 -17.61 -3.67 -5.73
C ASN A 80 -16.82 -4.89 -6.24
N THR A 81 -15.50 -4.75 -6.34
CA THR A 81 -14.59 -5.80 -6.82
C THR A 81 -13.44 -6.02 -5.85
N VAL A 82 -12.77 -7.16 -5.97
CA VAL A 82 -11.53 -7.43 -5.22
C VAL A 82 -10.46 -6.42 -5.61
N ALA A 83 -10.40 -6.03 -6.89
CA ALA A 83 -9.47 -5.03 -7.38
C ALA A 83 -9.67 -3.67 -6.70
N ASP A 84 -10.91 -3.24 -6.48
CA ASP A 84 -11.22 -2.01 -5.76
C ASP A 84 -10.76 -2.09 -4.29
N ALA A 85 -10.97 -3.22 -3.63
CA ALA A 85 -10.52 -3.43 -2.25
C ALA A 85 -8.99 -3.35 -2.13
N LEU A 86 -8.25 -3.90 -3.09
CA LEU A 86 -6.78 -3.80 -3.12
C LEU A 86 -6.31 -2.38 -3.43
N ARG A 87 -6.94 -1.69 -4.38
CA ARG A 87 -6.66 -0.28 -4.70
C ARG A 87 -6.92 0.63 -3.51
N PHE A 88 -8.00 0.38 -2.75
CA PHE A 88 -8.28 1.08 -1.50
C PHE A 88 -7.10 0.96 -0.52
N ARG A 89 -6.59 -0.26 -0.31
CA ARG A 89 -5.44 -0.52 0.55
C ARG A 89 -4.21 0.24 0.06
N GLU A 90 -3.88 0.12 -1.23
CA GLU A 90 -2.71 0.78 -1.83
C GLU A 90 -2.80 2.31 -1.69
N LYS A 91 -3.94 2.91 -2.02
CA LYS A 91 -4.20 4.34 -1.89
C LYS A 91 -4.04 4.82 -0.44
N LEU A 92 -4.59 4.07 0.53
CA LEU A 92 -4.48 4.44 1.94
C LEU A 92 -3.03 4.40 2.42
N LEU A 93 -2.27 3.39 2.00
CA LEU A 93 -0.86 3.21 2.36
C LEU A 93 0.10 4.19 1.66
N GLN A 94 -0.36 5.01 0.71
CA GLN A 94 0.42 6.16 0.22
C GLN A 94 0.59 7.23 1.30
N ASN A 95 -0.33 7.30 2.28
CA ASN A 95 -0.19 8.20 3.42
C ASN A 95 0.89 7.67 4.38
N ARG A 96 2.02 8.39 4.45
CA ARG A 96 3.17 7.99 5.26
C ARG A 96 2.84 7.76 6.74
N LYS A 97 1.90 8.50 7.33
CA LYS A 97 1.51 8.34 8.74
C LYS A 97 0.83 6.97 8.97
N ILE A 98 0.06 6.51 8.00
CA ILE A 98 -0.65 5.23 8.05
C ILE A 98 0.33 4.11 7.69
N ALA A 99 1.12 4.29 6.63
CA ALA A 99 2.14 3.32 6.21
C ALA A 99 3.16 3.00 7.30
N SER A 100 3.50 3.99 8.14
CA SER A 100 4.42 3.81 9.27
C SER A 100 3.74 3.37 10.58
N ALA A 101 2.45 3.03 10.55
CA ALA A 101 1.75 2.54 11.73
C ALA A 101 2.29 1.17 12.16
N THR A 102 1.96 0.76 13.38
CA THR A 102 2.42 -0.55 13.90
C THR A 102 1.71 -1.70 13.20
N HIS A 103 0.41 -1.55 12.96
CA HIS A 103 -0.42 -2.52 12.25
C HIS A 103 -1.48 -1.80 11.42
N ASN A 104 -1.70 -2.24 10.19
CA ASN A 104 -2.75 -1.83 9.27
C ASN A 104 -3.59 -3.05 8.88
N MET A 105 -4.44 -3.49 9.82
CA MET A 105 -5.24 -4.70 9.66
C MET A 105 -6.33 -4.44 8.62
N PHE A 106 -6.33 -5.23 7.55
CA PHE A 106 -7.20 -5.04 6.38
C PHE A 106 -8.25 -6.15 6.31
N VAL A 107 -9.48 -5.80 5.93
CA VAL A 107 -10.55 -6.77 5.65
C VAL A 107 -11.42 -6.25 4.50
N TYR A 108 -11.90 -7.15 3.64
CA TYR A 108 -12.92 -6.82 2.66
C TYR A 108 -13.91 -7.95 2.47
N LYS A 109 -15.09 -7.59 1.97
CA LYS A 109 -16.11 -8.52 1.49
C LYS A 109 -16.86 -7.89 0.33
N VAL A 110 -16.82 -8.54 -0.84
CA VAL A 110 -17.39 -8.03 -2.09
C VAL A 110 -18.25 -9.09 -2.76
N SER A 111 -19.34 -8.68 -3.38
CA SER A 111 -20.22 -9.53 -4.18
C SER A 111 -20.01 -9.25 -5.67
N GLU A 112 -18.96 -9.84 -6.24
CA GLU A 112 -18.59 -9.63 -7.63
C GLU A 112 -19.29 -10.66 -8.53
N ASN A 113 -20.15 -10.20 -9.44
CA ASN A 113 -20.91 -11.06 -10.36
C ASN A 113 -21.74 -12.15 -9.67
N GLY A 114 -22.28 -11.85 -8.48
CA GLY A 114 -23.05 -12.79 -7.67
C GLY A 114 -22.22 -13.80 -6.88
N ILE A 115 -20.89 -13.71 -6.94
CA ILE A 115 -19.96 -14.52 -6.14
C ILE A 115 -19.42 -13.65 -5.00
N VAL A 116 -19.68 -14.08 -3.77
CA VAL A 116 -19.14 -13.40 -2.58
C VAL A 116 -17.69 -13.84 -2.38
N LYS A 117 -16.78 -12.86 -2.33
CA LYS A 117 -15.37 -13.03 -2.00
C LYS A 117 -15.04 -12.17 -0.78
N SER A 118 -14.32 -12.74 0.17
CA SER A 118 -13.89 -12.04 1.38
C SER A 118 -12.52 -12.53 1.79
N ASP A 119 -11.70 -11.63 2.30
CA ASP A 119 -10.35 -11.92 2.77
C ASP A 119 -9.93 -10.86 3.80
N ALA A 120 -8.89 -11.17 4.58
CA ALA A 120 -8.30 -10.23 5.52
C ALA A 120 -6.79 -10.42 5.64
N ASP A 121 -6.10 -9.36 6.07
CA ASP A 121 -4.67 -9.34 6.33
C ASP A 121 -4.45 -8.77 7.73
N GLU A 122 -3.81 -9.55 8.60
CA GLU A 122 -3.60 -9.16 9.99
C GLU A 122 -2.43 -8.20 10.21
N ASP A 123 -1.57 -7.97 9.22
CA ASP A 123 -0.40 -7.08 9.29
C ASP A 123 0.39 -7.18 10.62
N GLY A 124 0.64 -8.41 11.07
CA GLY A 124 1.40 -8.70 12.29
C GLY A 124 0.62 -8.56 13.62
N GLU A 125 -0.66 -8.20 13.60
CA GLU A 125 -1.55 -8.27 14.78
C GLU A 125 -2.20 -9.65 14.86
N SER A 126 -1.50 -10.62 15.44
CA SER A 126 -1.88 -12.04 15.41
C SER A 126 -3.32 -12.32 15.82
N GLY A 127 -4.09 -12.95 14.93
CA GLY A 127 -5.48 -13.32 15.11
C GLY A 127 -6.48 -12.24 14.68
N ALA A 128 -6.03 -11.14 14.04
CA ALA A 128 -6.92 -10.09 13.55
C ALA A 128 -7.75 -10.56 12.35
N GLU A 129 -7.16 -11.34 11.44
CA GLU A 129 -7.80 -11.85 10.23
C GLU A 129 -9.14 -12.53 10.54
N GLY A 130 -9.12 -13.60 11.32
CA GLY A 130 -10.33 -14.35 11.67
C GLY A 130 -11.34 -13.55 12.50
N ARG A 131 -10.89 -12.62 13.35
CA ARG A 131 -11.80 -11.80 14.18
C ARG A 131 -12.53 -10.74 13.36
N MET A 132 -11.81 -10.06 12.48
CA MET A 132 -12.38 -9.01 11.62
C MET A 132 -13.30 -9.62 10.57
N LEU A 133 -12.90 -10.72 9.92
CA LEU A 133 -13.77 -11.47 9.00
C LEU A 133 -15.04 -11.94 9.70
N HIS A 134 -14.90 -12.56 10.88
CA HIS A 134 -16.07 -13.01 11.64
C HIS A 134 -17.03 -11.85 11.97
N LEU A 135 -16.50 -10.68 12.34
CA LEU A 135 -17.34 -9.50 12.60
C LEU A 135 -18.06 -9.00 11.34
N VAL A 136 -17.38 -8.94 10.20
CA VAL A 136 -17.99 -8.58 8.91
C VAL A 136 -19.08 -9.59 8.51
N ASP A 137 -18.85 -10.88 8.77
CA ASP A 137 -19.83 -11.92 8.47
C ASP A 137 -21.09 -11.83 9.32
N ILE A 138 -20.96 -11.71 10.65
CA ILE A 138 -22.13 -11.63 11.54
C ILE A 138 -22.91 -10.32 11.38
N THR A 139 -22.28 -9.26 10.89
CA THR A 139 -22.94 -7.99 10.61
C THR A 139 -23.66 -7.98 9.26
N GLY A 140 -23.33 -8.92 8.38
CA GLY A 140 -23.92 -9.02 7.04
C GLY A 140 -23.49 -7.92 6.07
N ALA A 141 -22.42 -7.18 6.39
CA ALA A 141 -21.90 -6.13 5.53
C ALA A 141 -21.26 -6.75 4.27
N VAL A 142 -21.57 -6.17 3.09
CA VAL A 142 -21.07 -6.61 1.78
C VAL A 142 -20.77 -5.39 0.91
N ASP A 143 -19.86 -5.55 -0.04
CA ASP A 143 -19.34 -4.50 -0.92
C ASP A 143 -18.60 -3.43 -0.12
N ILE A 144 -17.70 -3.89 0.76
CA ILE A 144 -16.95 -3.07 1.72
C ILE A 144 -15.49 -3.47 1.78
N ALA A 145 -14.64 -2.49 2.07
CA ALA A 145 -13.26 -2.67 2.47
C ALA A 145 -12.97 -1.77 3.66
N VAL A 146 -12.26 -2.29 4.66
CA VAL A 146 -11.90 -1.58 5.88
C VAL A 146 -10.45 -1.85 6.25
N ILE A 147 -9.72 -0.81 6.63
CA ILE A 147 -8.44 -0.92 7.33
C ILE A 147 -8.61 -0.35 8.72
N VAL A 148 -8.28 -1.13 9.76
CA VAL A 148 -8.10 -0.60 11.10
C VAL A 148 -6.61 -0.41 11.34
N THR A 149 -6.19 0.85 11.46
CA THR A 149 -4.81 1.20 11.74
C THR A 149 -4.61 1.33 13.25
N ARG A 150 -3.55 0.70 13.76
CA ARG A 150 -3.09 0.81 15.14
C ARG A 150 -1.69 1.43 15.19
N TRP A 151 -1.55 2.50 15.96
CA TRP A 151 -0.25 3.01 16.40
C TRP A 151 0.00 2.57 17.84
N TYR A 152 1.06 1.79 18.07
CA TYR A 152 1.40 1.28 19.40
C TYR A 152 1.92 2.39 20.31
N GLY A 153 1.31 2.52 21.48
CA GLY A 153 1.65 3.55 22.48
C GLY A 153 2.78 3.20 23.44
N GLY A 154 3.44 2.04 23.29
CA GLY A 154 4.46 1.57 24.22
C GLY A 154 3.94 0.76 25.40
N ILE A 155 2.62 0.56 25.53
CA ILE A 155 1.99 -0.20 26.63
C ILE A 155 1.19 -1.37 26.06
N HIS A 156 1.52 -2.60 26.52
CA HIS A 156 0.78 -3.80 26.12
C HIS A 156 -0.65 -3.77 26.65
N LEU A 157 -1.63 -3.81 25.74
CA LEU A 157 -3.06 -3.76 26.09
C LEU A 157 -3.68 -5.13 26.40
N GLY A 158 -2.95 -6.22 26.18
CA GLY A 158 -3.50 -7.57 26.32
C GLY A 158 -4.74 -7.75 25.43
N GLY A 159 -5.83 -8.25 26.01
CA GLY A 159 -7.10 -8.46 25.31
C GLY A 159 -7.85 -7.16 24.94
N ASP A 160 -7.57 -6.04 25.58
CA ASP A 160 -8.35 -4.80 25.36
C ASP A 160 -8.17 -4.23 23.95
N ARG A 161 -7.01 -4.45 23.32
CA ARG A 161 -6.80 -4.04 21.92
C ARG A 161 -7.87 -4.62 20.99
N TRP A 162 -8.34 -5.83 21.27
CA TRP A 162 -9.37 -6.48 20.46
C TRP A 162 -10.73 -5.83 20.63
N LYS A 163 -11.04 -5.32 21.84
CA LYS A 163 -12.25 -4.53 22.06
C LYS A 163 -12.20 -3.27 21.18
N HIS A 164 -11.06 -2.58 21.16
CA HIS A 164 -10.90 -1.36 20.35
C HIS A 164 -10.95 -1.63 18.84
N ILE A 165 -10.25 -2.66 18.36
CA ILE A 165 -10.29 -3.05 16.93
C ILE A 165 -11.71 -3.37 16.49
N ASN A 166 -12.42 -4.22 17.25
CA ASN A 166 -13.79 -4.60 16.93
C ASN A 166 -14.76 -3.41 17.02
N ASN A 167 -14.57 -2.52 18.00
CA ASN A 167 -15.39 -1.32 18.13
C ASN A 167 -15.16 -0.36 16.97
N CYS A 168 -13.91 -0.09 16.58
CA CYS A 168 -13.59 0.72 15.40
C CYS A 168 -14.23 0.15 14.13
N LEU A 169 -14.07 -1.15 13.87
CA LEU A 169 -14.63 -1.81 12.71
C LEU A 169 -16.17 -1.78 12.71
N ARG A 170 -16.81 -2.08 13.85
CA ARG A 170 -18.27 -2.01 13.94
C ARG A 170 -18.79 -0.59 13.76
N GLN A 171 -18.20 0.37 14.45
CA GLN A 171 -18.66 1.76 14.43
C GLN A 171 -18.60 2.33 13.03
N ILE A 172 -17.48 2.16 12.30
CA ILE A 172 -17.37 2.68 10.94
C ILE A 172 -18.37 2.02 9.98
N LEU A 173 -18.69 0.74 10.17
CA LEU A 173 -19.71 0.06 9.36
C LEU A 173 -21.13 0.55 9.72
N GLU A 174 -21.42 0.84 10.99
CA GLU A 174 -22.68 1.46 11.42
C GLU A 174 -22.83 2.88 10.85
N ASP A 175 -21.81 3.71 10.96
CA ASP A 175 -21.81 5.10 10.50
C ASP A 175 -22.03 5.21 8.97
N ASN A 176 -21.57 4.19 8.23
CA ASN A 176 -21.73 4.09 6.79
C ASN A 176 -22.96 3.24 6.37
N GLY A 177 -23.89 2.97 7.30
CA GLY A 177 -25.16 2.31 7.02
C GLY A 177 -25.04 0.84 6.56
N GLN A 178 -23.90 0.20 6.79
CA GLN A 178 -23.66 -1.20 6.40
C GLN A 178 -24.24 -2.20 7.42
N ILE A 179 -24.56 -1.73 8.62
CA ILE A 179 -25.14 -2.55 9.70
C ILE A 179 -26.53 -2.01 10.03
N ASN A 180 -27.55 -2.78 9.68
CA ASN A 180 -28.93 -2.45 10.02
C ASN A 180 -29.26 -2.97 11.43
N ARG A 181 -29.49 -2.06 12.39
CA ARG A 181 -29.92 -2.40 13.76
C ARG A 181 -31.26 -3.15 13.84
N SER A 182 -32.00 -3.25 12.73
CA SER A 182 -33.32 -3.87 12.65
C SER A 182 -33.32 -5.40 12.66
N LYS A 183 -32.18 -6.05 12.42
CA LYS A 183 -32.06 -7.52 12.55
C LYS A 183 -31.52 -7.87 13.93
N LYS A 184 -32.39 -7.83 14.94
CA LYS A 184 -32.16 -8.61 16.16
C LYS A 184 -32.56 -10.06 15.85
N PRO A 185 -31.72 -11.07 16.11
CA PRO A 185 -32.11 -12.47 15.97
C PRO A 185 -33.31 -12.79 16.88
#